data_AF-A0A920N7L3-F1
#
_entry.id   AF-A0A920N7L3-F1
#
_cell.length_a   1.000
_cell.length_b   1.000
_cell.length_c   1.000
_cell.angle_alpha   90.00
_cell.angle_beta   90.00
_cell.angle_gamma   90.00
#
_symmetry.space_group_name_H-M   'P 1'
#
loop_
_entity.id
_entity.type
_entity.pdbx_description
1 polymer ?
#
loop_
_entity_poly.entity_id
_entity_poly.type
_entity_poly.pdbx_seq_one_letter_code
_entity_poly.pdbx_strand_id
1 'polypeptide(L)'
;MGCHGEATWERVREFYLEGLPWNLPGLMGSRCPGSTSVGELSGRDDVVLGLLTGNLVEGARRKLGHFGLDGHFDRDGQLFGGFGDHDRDRDDVARRGREHVRQELDWWEPNEVWVIGDTPLDVQCARAIGVRVLAVATGMFSRDEIAVGSRISCWGTSGTPTGWCRS
;
A
#
# COMPACT_ATOMS: atom_id res chain seq x y z
N MET A 1 24.90 -2.72 -24.33
CA MET A 1 24.77 -1.39 -23.70
C MET A 1 23.82 -1.47 -22.49
N GLY A 2 24.12 -2.35 -21.51
CA GLY A 2 23.16 -2.72 -20.45
C GLY A 2 23.73 -2.93 -19.03
N CYS A 3 25.04 -3.19 -18.84
CA CYS A 3 25.58 -3.51 -17.51
C CYS A 3 25.65 -2.33 -16.52
N HIS A 4 25.74 -1.08 -16.98
CA HIS A 4 25.97 0.04 -16.06
C HIS A 4 24.72 0.46 -15.28
N GLY A 5 23.51 0.29 -15.84
CA GLY A 5 22.27 0.67 -15.18
C GLY A 5 21.87 -0.27 -14.05
N GLU A 6 22.07 -1.57 -14.26
CA GLU A 6 21.74 -2.63 -13.30
C GLU A 6 22.68 -2.60 -12.09
N ALA A 7 24.00 -2.55 -12.31
CA ALA A 7 24.98 -2.42 -11.24
C ALA A 7 24.83 -1.09 -10.43
N THR A 8 24.42 0.00 -11.08
CA THR A 8 24.13 1.26 -10.37
C THR A 8 22.88 1.12 -9.50
N TRP A 9 21.84 0.44 -10.00
CA TRP A 9 20.62 0.20 -9.27
C TRP A 9 20.85 -0.70 -8.05
N GLU A 10 21.60 -1.78 -8.20
CA GLU A 10 21.97 -2.67 -7.09
C GLU A 10 22.68 -1.91 -5.97
N ARG A 11 23.63 -1.04 -6.33
CA ARG A 11 24.36 -0.23 -5.37
C ARG A 11 23.46 0.78 -4.64
N VAL A 12 22.51 1.39 -5.34
CA VAL A 12 21.51 2.29 -4.74
C VAL A 12 20.56 1.51 -3.83
N ARG A 13 20.13 0.32 -4.24
CA ARG A 13 19.27 -0.58 -3.45
C ARG A 13 19.97 -0.98 -2.15
N GLU A 14 21.21 -1.44 -2.23
CA GLU A 14 22.00 -1.85 -1.07
C GLU A 14 22.18 -0.69 -0.10
N PHE A 15 22.63 0.47 -0.59
CA PHE A 15 22.79 1.66 0.23
C PHE A 15 21.48 2.12 0.88
N TYR A 16 20.36 2.08 0.15
CA TYR A 16 19.04 2.39 0.68
C TYR A 16 18.65 1.43 1.83
N LEU A 17 18.83 0.13 1.62
CA LEU A 17 18.47 -0.88 2.61
C LEU A 17 19.37 -0.79 3.84
N GLU A 18 20.69 -0.66 3.68
CA GLU A 18 21.65 -0.45 4.76
C GLU A 18 21.37 0.82 5.56
N GLY A 19 20.94 1.90 4.89
CA GLY A 19 20.61 3.16 5.54
C GLY A 19 19.30 3.12 6.34
N LEU A 20 18.33 2.28 5.97
CA LEU A 20 17.00 2.28 6.60
C LEU A 20 17.04 2.12 8.14
N PRO A 21 17.74 1.12 8.72
CA PRO A 21 17.80 0.96 10.17
C PRO A 21 18.36 2.17 10.92
N TRP A 22 19.27 2.93 10.30
CA TRP A 22 19.88 4.11 10.90
C TRP A 22 19.00 5.35 10.78
N ASN A 23 18.24 5.46 9.69
CA ASN A 23 17.41 6.64 9.42
C ASN A 23 16.01 6.53 10.01
N LEU A 24 15.43 5.32 10.09
CA LEU A 24 14.07 5.09 10.60
C LEU A 24 13.85 5.67 12.01
N PRO A 25 14.75 5.48 12.99
CA PRO A 25 14.58 6.06 14.33
C PRO A 25 14.61 7.60 14.35
N GLY A 26 15.27 8.22 13.37
CA GLY A 26 15.37 9.68 13.24
C GLY A 26 14.21 10.32 12.47
N LEU A 27 13.38 9.52 11.80
CA LEU A 27 12.16 10.01 11.17
C LEU A 27 11.09 10.20 12.25
N MET A 28 10.51 11.39 12.34
CA MET A 28 9.29 11.64 13.13
C MET A 28 8.06 11.00 12.45
N GLY A 29 8.14 9.72 12.12
CA GLY A 29 7.03 8.93 11.62
C GLY A 29 6.21 8.42 12.79
N SER A 30 4.90 8.57 12.70
CA SER A 30 3.95 7.88 13.58
C SER A 30 3.06 6.97 12.74
N ARG A 31 2.51 5.93 13.36
CA ARG A 31 1.41 5.17 12.77
C ARG A 31 0.28 6.14 12.37
N CYS A 32 -0.22 6.03 11.14
CA CYS A 32 -1.35 6.83 10.70
C CYS A 32 -2.59 6.49 11.55
N PRO A 33 -3.44 7.48 11.90
CA PRO A 33 -4.72 7.21 12.56
C PRO A 33 -5.52 6.16 11.78
N GLY A 34 -5.94 5.08 12.45
CA GLY A 34 -6.64 3.95 11.83
C GLY A 34 -5.76 2.74 11.48
N SER A 35 -4.43 2.86 11.49
CA SER A 35 -3.55 1.69 11.27
C SER A 35 -3.62 0.65 12.40
N THR A 36 -4.24 0.99 13.54
CA THR A 36 -4.53 0.05 14.63
C THR A 36 -5.53 -1.02 14.22
N SER A 37 -6.45 -0.70 13.30
CA SER A 37 -7.43 -1.65 12.78
C SER A 37 -6.80 -2.72 11.88
N VAL A 38 -5.53 -2.55 11.45
CA VAL A 38 -4.80 -3.59 10.71
C VAL A 38 -4.70 -4.88 11.53
N GLY A 39 -4.42 -4.77 12.84
CA GLY A 39 -4.37 -5.93 13.71
C GLY A 39 -5.74 -6.63 13.84
N GLU A 40 -6.80 -5.84 14.00
CA GLU A 40 -8.18 -6.35 14.07
C GLU A 40 -8.59 -7.06 12.76
N LEU A 41 -8.26 -6.47 11.62
CA LEU A 41 -8.56 -7.03 10.30
C LEU A 41 -7.72 -8.28 10.01
N SER A 42 -6.45 -8.32 10.43
CA SER A 42 -5.58 -9.48 10.21
C SER A 42 -6.03 -10.74 10.96
N GLY A 43 -6.80 -10.57 12.05
CA GLY A 43 -7.33 -11.68 12.84
C GLY A 43 -8.66 -12.23 12.33
N ARG A 44 -9.18 -11.72 11.21
CA ARG A 44 -10.46 -12.14 10.65
C ARG A 44 -10.25 -13.14 9.52
N ASP A 45 -10.92 -14.28 9.62
CA ASP A 45 -10.85 -15.34 8.60
C ASP A 45 -11.55 -14.96 7.27
N ASP A 46 -12.41 -13.94 7.30
CA ASP A 46 -13.14 -13.42 6.13
C ASP A 46 -12.44 -12.23 5.45
N VAL A 47 -11.21 -11.89 5.87
CA VAL A 47 -10.44 -10.77 5.32
C VAL A 47 -9.03 -11.25 4.96
N VAL A 48 -8.57 -10.87 3.77
CA VAL A 48 -7.18 -11.04 3.37
C VAL A 48 -6.53 -9.67 3.29
N LEU A 49 -5.41 -9.48 4.00
CA LEU A 49 -4.61 -8.27 3.95
C LEU A 49 -3.39 -8.48 3.06
N GLY A 50 -3.13 -7.49 2.20
CA GLY A 50 -1.91 -7.41 1.41
C GLY A 50 -1.41 -5.96 1.34
N LEU A 51 -0.12 -5.79 1.08
CA LEU A 51 0.47 -4.49 0.82
C LEU A 51 0.43 -4.16 -0.67
N LEU A 52 0.14 -2.91 -0.99
CA LEU A 52 0.39 -2.36 -2.32
C LEU A 52 1.31 -1.16 -2.19
N THR A 53 2.59 -1.33 -2.50
CA THR A 53 3.61 -0.31 -2.22
C THR A 53 4.70 -0.29 -3.28
N GLY A 54 5.19 0.89 -3.62
CA GLY A 54 6.39 1.04 -4.45
C GLY A 54 7.70 0.86 -3.68
N ASN A 55 7.64 0.44 -2.41
CA ASN A 55 8.84 0.02 -1.69
C ASN A 55 9.27 -1.37 -2.17
N LEU A 56 10.57 -1.61 -2.11
CA LEU A 56 11.13 -2.96 -2.18
C LEU A 56 10.58 -3.80 -1.03
N VAL A 57 10.36 -5.10 -1.25
CA VAL A 57 9.87 -6.05 -0.22
C VAL A 57 10.66 -5.92 1.08
N GLU A 58 11.99 -5.95 1.01
CA GLU A 58 12.86 -5.80 2.19
C GLU A 58 12.68 -4.45 2.88
N GLY A 59 12.53 -3.37 2.10
CA GLY A 59 12.32 -2.03 2.64
C GLY A 59 10.96 -1.91 3.32
N ALA A 60 9.93 -2.52 2.74
CA ALA A 60 8.60 -2.60 3.34
C ALA A 60 8.64 -3.37 4.65
N ARG A 61 9.30 -4.54 4.70
CA ARG A 61 9.48 -5.35 5.92
C ARG A 61 10.15 -4.55 7.05
N ARG A 62 11.27 -3.87 6.75
CA ARG A 62 11.99 -3.05 7.74
C ARG A 62 11.12 -1.91 8.28
N LYS A 63 10.33 -1.26 7.42
CA LYS A 63 9.39 -0.21 7.81
C LYS A 63 8.24 -0.73 8.67
N LEU A 64 7.62 -1.84 8.28
CA LEU A 64 6.56 -2.48 9.08
C LEU A 64 7.07 -2.89 10.46
N GLY A 65 8.24 -3.54 10.53
CA GLY A 65 8.88 -3.93 11.79
C GLY A 65 9.15 -2.74 12.70
N HIS A 66 9.65 -1.62 12.14
CA HIS A 66 9.88 -0.40 12.91
C HIS A 66 8.60 0.17 13.54
N PHE A 67 7.46 0.09 12.85
CA PHE A 67 6.17 0.59 13.35
C PHE A 67 5.33 -0.46 14.09
N GLY A 68 5.86 -1.66 14.32
CA GLY A 68 5.15 -2.74 15.00
C GLY A 68 3.95 -3.27 14.21
N LEU A 69 4.06 -3.30 12.87
CA LEU A 69 3.04 -3.81 11.95
C LEU A 69 3.50 -5.09 11.21
N ASP A 70 4.58 -5.71 11.68
CA ASP A 70 5.13 -6.93 11.08
C ASP A 70 4.16 -8.11 11.20
N GLY A 71 4.13 -8.99 10.20
CA GLY A 71 3.31 -10.20 10.22
C GLY A 71 1.83 -10.02 9.82
N HIS A 72 1.26 -8.81 9.91
CA HIS A 72 -0.17 -8.60 9.57
C HIS A 72 -0.49 -8.75 8.07
N PHE A 73 0.52 -8.63 7.21
CA PHE A 73 0.40 -8.76 5.75
C PHE A 73 1.09 -10.03 5.25
N ASP A 74 1.46 -10.95 6.14
CA ASP A 74 2.18 -12.15 5.76
C ASP A 74 1.21 -13.27 5.34
N ARG A 75 1.61 -14.02 4.31
CA ARG A 75 1.05 -15.33 3.96
C ARG A 75 2.22 -16.28 3.74
N ASP A 76 2.17 -17.45 4.38
CA ASP A 76 3.25 -18.46 4.34
C ASP A 76 4.64 -17.90 4.66
N GLY A 77 4.70 -16.93 5.57
CA GLY A 77 5.94 -16.29 6.04
C GLY A 77 6.51 -15.23 5.10
N GLN A 78 5.79 -14.84 4.05
CA GLN A 78 6.20 -13.81 3.09
C GLN A 78 5.19 -12.68 3.02
N LEU A 79 5.66 -11.45 2.77
CA LEU A 79 4.77 -10.31 2.58
C LEU A 79 3.91 -10.52 1.33
N PHE A 80 2.60 -10.44 1.50
CA PHE A 80 1.62 -10.65 0.45
C PHE A 80 1.24 -9.32 -0.22
N GLY A 81 1.15 -9.30 -1.56
CA GLY A 81 0.66 -8.16 -2.33
C GLY A 81 1.58 -7.70 -3.48
N GLY A 82 1.62 -6.38 -3.75
CA GLY A 82 2.39 -5.75 -4.83
C GLY A 82 3.50 -4.85 -4.33
N PHE A 83 4.71 -5.02 -4.89
CA PHE A 83 5.94 -4.37 -4.44
C PHE A 83 6.73 -3.74 -5.61
N GLY A 84 7.55 -2.74 -5.30
CA GLY A 84 8.33 -1.96 -6.27
C GLY A 84 9.63 -2.60 -6.75
N ASP A 85 9.87 -3.89 -6.46
CA ASP A 85 11.12 -4.58 -6.79
C ASP A 85 11.33 -4.74 -8.31
N HIS A 86 10.24 -4.85 -9.06
CA HIS A 86 10.28 -5.14 -10.50
C HIS A 86 9.77 -3.99 -11.37
N ASP A 87 8.91 -3.13 -10.84
CA ASP A 87 8.28 -2.05 -11.61
C ASP A 87 8.53 -0.70 -10.96
N ARG A 88 8.90 0.27 -11.80
CA ARG A 88 9.07 1.67 -11.38
C ARG A 88 7.76 2.45 -11.45
N ASP A 89 6.87 2.04 -12.34
CA ASP A 89 5.55 2.64 -12.51
C ASP A 89 4.57 2.05 -11.49
N ARG A 90 3.75 2.91 -10.88
CA ARG A 90 2.83 2.52 -9.80
C ARG A 90 1.66 1.67 -10.29
N ASP A 91 1.19 1.92 -11.51
CA ASP A 91 0.13 1.12 -12.09
C ASP A 91 0.65 -0.28 -12.41
N ASP A 92 1.90 -0.39 -12.83
CA ASP A 92 2.52 -1.69 -13.10
C ASP A 92 2.74 -2.49 -11.81
N VAL A 93 3.19 -1.85 -10.72
CA VAL A 93 3.22 -2.48 -9.38
C VAL A 93 1.82 -2.98 -8.99
N ALA A 94 0.78 -2.18 -9.22
CA ALA A 94 -0.58 -2.57 -8.91
C ALA A 94 -1.05 -3.76 -9.75
N ARG A 95 -0.81 -3.75 -11.06
CA ARG A 95 -1.18 -4.85 -11.97
C ARG A 95 -0.47 -6.15 -11.59
N ARG A 96 0.83 -6.09 -11.30
CA ARG A 96 1.61 -7.26 -10.84
C ARG A 96 1.09 -7.76 -9.49
N GLY A 97 0.85 -6.86 -8.54
CA GLY A 97 0.27 -7.20 -7.24
C GLY A 97 -1.08 -7.90 -7.38
N ARG A 98 -1.97 -7.40 -8.25
CA ARG A 98 -3.24 -8.06 -8.57
C ARG A 98 -3.01 -9.46 -9.12
N GLU A 99 -2.09 -9.63 -10.07
CA GLU A 99 -1.81 -10.94 -10.68
C GLU A 99 -1.31 -11.94 -9.65
N HIS A 100 -0.39 -11.53 -8.78
CA HIS A 100 0.08 -12.35 -7.66
C HIS A 100 -1.08 -12.73 -6.72
N VAL A 101 -1.89 -11.75 -6.29
CA VAL A 101 -3.03 -12.01 -5.40
C VAL A 101 -4.03 -12.99 -6.04
N ARG A 102 -4.29 -12.87 -7.34
CA ARG A 102 -5.20 -13.78 -8.08
C ARG A 102 -4.66 -15.20 -8.25
N GLN A 103 -3.35 -15.39 -8.14
CA GLN A 103 -2.73 -16.71 -8.22
C GLN A 103 -2.76 -17.43 -6.87
N GLU A 104 -2.64 -16.67 -5.78
CA GLU A 104 -2.59 -17.21 -4.41
C GLU A 104 -3.98 -17.35 -3.75
N LEU A 105 -5.00 -16.67 -4.29
CA LEU A 105 -6.36 -16.75 -3.78
C LEU A 105 -7.27 -17.54 -4.73
N ASP A 106 -8.03 -18.47 -4.16
CA ASP A 106 -9.07 -19.24 -4.88
C ASP A 106 -10.31 -18.39 -5.23
N TRP A 107 -10.31 -17.11 -4.87
CA TRP A 107 -11.37 -16.15 -5.15
C TRP A 107 -10.80 -14.79 -5.56
N TRP A 108 -11.48 -14.13 -6.49
CA TRP A 108 -11.21 -12.74 -6.85
C TRP A 108 -12.44 -12.13 -7.52
N GLU A 109 -13.04 -11.15 -6.85
CA GLU A 109 -14.07 -10.31 -7.44
C GLU A 109 -13.71 -8.82 -7.20
N PRO A 110 -13.61 -7.98 -8.25
CA PRO A 110 -13.13 -6.59 -8.08
C PRO A 110 -13.96 -5.73 -7.11
N ASN A 111 -15.21 -6.10 -6.86
CA ASN A 111 -16.11 -5.42 -5.91
C ASN A 111 -15.92 -5.86 -4.44
N GLU A 112 -15.18 -6.94 -4.20
CA GLU A 112 -14.78 -7.43 -2.88
C GLU A 112 -13.37 -6.97 -2.50
N VAL A 113 -12.60 -6.45 -3.48
CA VAL A 113 -11.24 -5.95 -3.27
C VAL A 113 -11.24 -4.44 -3.06
N TRP A 114 -10.48 -4.02 -2.05
CA TRP A 114 -10.30 -2.62 -1.69
C TRP A 114 -8.83 -2.24 -1.63
N VAL A 115 -8.48 -1.12 -2.26
CA VAL A 115 -7.24 -0.39 -1.99
C VAL A 115 -7.54 0.69 -0.96
N ILE A 116 -6.73 0.78 0.07
CA ILE A 116 -6.86 1.77 1.14
C ILE A 116 -5.57 2.58 1.18
N GLY A 117 -5.68 3.91 1.15
CA GLY A 117 -4.52 4.79 1.21
C GLY A 117 -4.88 6.27 1.33
N ASP A 118 -3.88 7.10 1.56
CA ASP A 118 -4.02 8.54 1.85
C ASP A 118 -3.46 9.44 0.75
N THR A 119 -3.06 8.86 -0.39
CA THR A 119 -2.47 9.60 -1.51
C THR A 119 -3.32 9.47 -2.78
N PRO A 120 -3.20 10.44 -3.71
CA PRO A 120 -3.78 10.30 -5.05
C PRO A 120 -3.27 9.07 -5.80
N LEU A 121 -2.06 8.60 -5.49
CA LEU A 121 -1.49 7.40 -6.10
C LEU A 121 -2.25 6.13 -5.70
N ASP A 122 -2.81 6.05 -4.50
CA ASP A 122 -3.60 4.89 -4.07
C ASP A 122 -4.90 4.78 -4.87
N VAL A 123 -5.53 5.93 -5.12
CA VAL A 123 -6.69 6.05 -6.02
C VAL A 123 -6.33 5.64 -7.44
N GLN A 124 -5.18 6.09 -7.95
CA GLN A 124 -4.70 5.74 -9.28
C GLN A 124 -4.46 4.23 -9.40
N CYS A 125 -3.73 3.63 -8.46
CA CYS A 125 -3.46 2.20 -8.40
C CYS A 125 -4.76 1.38 -8.41
N ALA A 126 -5.73 1.75 -7.57
CA ALA A 126 -7.02 1.07 -7.51
C ALA A 126 -7.77 1.07 -8.85
N ARG A 127 -7.74 2.20 -9.57
CA ARG A 127 -8.30 2.31 -10.92
C ARG A 127 -7.57 1.45 -11.93
N ALA A 128 -6.24 1.45 -11.89
CA ALA A 128 -5.41 0.70 -12.82
C ALA A 128 -5.71 -0.81 -12.77
N ILE A 129 -6.13 -1.31 -11.61
CA ILE A 129 -6.52 -2.71 -11.41
C ILE A 129 -8.03 -2.96 -11.38
N GLY A 130 -8.85 -1.90 -11.44
CA GLY A 130 -10.31 -1.97 -11.53
C GLY A 130 -11.03 -2.34 -10.25
N VAL A 131 -10.48 -2.02 -9.08
CA VAL A 131 -11.04 -2.39 -7.76
C VAL A 131 -11.58 -1.17 -7.00
N ARG A 132 -12.20 -1.40 -5.84
CA ARG A 132 -12.71 -0.32 -4.99
C ARG A 132 -11.57 0.42 -4.29
N VAL A 133 -11.80 1.70 -3.97
CA VAL A 133 -10.84 2.50 -3.20
C VAL A 133 -11.50 3.17 -2.01
N LEU A 134 -10.83 3.10 -0.87
CA LEU A 134 -11.12 3.89 0.33
C LEU A 134 -9.97 4.86 0.55
N ALA A 135 -10.17 6.11 0.15
CA ALA A 135 -9.18 7.15 0.35
C ALA A 135 -9.35 7.83 1.71
N VAL A 136 -8.25 7.93 2.46
CA VAL A 136 -8.23 8.46 3.82
C VAL A 136 -7.45 9.77 3.85
N ALA A 137 -8.15 10.90 3.99
CA ALA A 137 -7.53 12.23 4.02
C ALA A 137 -6.93 12.57 5.41
N THR A 138 -6.12 11.67 5.96
CA THR A 138 -5.34 11.89 7.20
C THR A 138 -3.86 12.18 6.93
N GLY A 139 -3.43 12.05 5.67
CA GLY A 139 -2.07 12.31 5.20
C GLY A 139 -1.81 13.77 4.83
N MET A 140 -0.81 13.98 3.96
CA MET A 140 -0.39 15.31 3.50
C MET A 140 -1.32 15.91 2.44
N PHE A 141 -2.16 15.09 1.80
CA PHE A 141 -3.08 15.51 0.75
C PHE A 141 -4.46 15.83 1.31
N SER A 142 -5.01 16.96 0.90
CA SER A 142 -6.38 17.36 1.19
C SER A 142 -7.39 16.43 0.52
N ARG A 143 -8.63 16.47 1.02
CA ARG A 143 -9.74 15.73 0.41
C ARG A 143 -9.90 16.05 -1.07
N ASP A 144 -9.73 17.31 -1.46
CA ASP A 144 -9.92 17.73 -2.85
C ASP A 144 -8.80 17.19 -3.74
N GLU A 145 -7.55 17.19 -3.27
CA GLU A 145 -6.41 16.61 -3.98
C GLU A 145 -6.56 15.11 -4.21
N ILE A 146 -7.19 14.38 -3.27
CA ILE A 146 -7.46 12.96 -3.42
C ILE A 146 -8.76 12.69 -4.22
N ALA A 147 -9.74 13.61 -4.15
CA ALA A 147 -11.04 13.50 -4.81
C ALA A 147 -10.99 13.67 -6.33
N VAL A 148 -9.93 14.26 -6.89
CA VAL A 148 -9.78 14.44 -8.33
C VAL A 148 -9.89 13.09 -9.07
N GLY A 149 -11.04 12.87 -9.69
CA GLY A 149 -11.35 11.73 -10.57
C GLY A 149 -12.22 10.61 -10.00
N SER A 150 -12.72 10.67 -8.75
CA SER A 150 -13.23 9.49 -8.03
C SER A 150 -14.67 9.58 -7.49
N ARG A 151 -15.43 8.46 -7.47
CA ARG A 151 -16.51 8.22 -6.48
C ARG A 151 -15.86 7.74 -5.18
N ILE A 152 -15.55 8.67 -4.26
CA ILE A 152 -14.94 8.35 -2.96
C ILE A 152 -16.00 8.28 -1.88
N SER A 153 -15.98 7.21 -1.08
CA SER A 153 -16.54 7.23 0.27
C SER A 153 -15.50 7.87 1.21
N CYS A 154 -15.59 9.19 1.38
CA CYS A 154 -14.70 9.94 2.27
C CYS A 154 -15.21 9.83 3.71
N TRP A 155 -14.40 9.29 4.62
CA TRP A 155 -14.71 9.27 6.04
C TRP A 155 -14.01 10.44 6.73
N GLY A 156 -14.78 11.28 7.43
CA GLY A 156 -14.25 12.31 8.33
C GLY A 156 -13.99 11.76 9.74
N THR A 157 -13.24 12.51 10.54
CA THR A 157 -12.89 12.17 11.93
C THR A 157 -14.09 12.05 12.89
N SER A 158 -15.32 12.39 12.45
CA SER A 158 -16.55 12.39 13.26
C SER A 158 -17.37 11.10 13.18
N GLY A 159 -16.87 10.02 12.57
CA GLY A 159 -17.53 8.70 12.57
C GLY A 159 -18.91 8.64 11.90
N THR A 160 -19.31 9.69 11.17
CA THR A 160 -20.61 9.79 10.50
C THR A 160 -20.39 9.78 8.99
N PRO A 161 -21.06 8.90 8.22
CA PRO A 161 -20.96 8.92 6.76
C PRO A 161 -21.60 10.21 6.23
N THR A 162 -20.81 11.22 5.91
CA THR A 162 -21.28 12.30 5.02
C THR A 162 -21.38 11.67 3.64
N GLY A 163 -22.60 11.43 3.19
CA GLY A 163 -22.92 10.55 2.06
C GLY A 163 -22.14 10.78 0.77
N TRP A 164 -22.37 9.87 -0.19
CA TRP A 164 -21.73 9.85 -1.51
C TRP A 164 -21.63 11.23 -2.14
N CYS A 165 -20.41 11.72 -2.37
CA CYS A 165 -20.19 12.84 -3.29
C CYS A 165 -20.63 12.38 -4.68
N ARG A 166 -21.75 12.95 -5.16
CA ARG A 166 -22.14 12.82 -6.56
C ARG A 166 -21.36 13.87 -7.35
N SER A 167 -20.77 13.44 -8.46
CA SER A 167 -20.45 14.32 -9.59
C SER A 167 -21.73 14.89 -10.18
#